data_AF-A0A523VYI5-F1
#
_entry.id   AF-A0A523VYI5-F1
#
_cell.length_a   1.000
_cell.length_b   1.000
_cell.length_c   1.000
_cell.angle_alpha   90.00
_cell.angle_beta   90.00
_cell.angle_gamma   90.00
#
_symmetry.space_group_name_H-M   'P 1'
#
loop_
_entity.id
_entity.type
_entity.pdbx_description
1 polymer ?
#
loop_
_entity_poly.entity_id
_entity_poly.type
_entity_poly.pdbx_seq_one_letter_code
_entity_poly.pdbx_strand_id
1 'polypeptide(L)'
;MKNLSYGPSKLTPSNYSSFSFGLATFSSPENNVVEAKKGFHSCREGLLSSISSDLDTINTDKAHMLLKWDASAGDQSVVTANKLLNQKWIEKGVNLLHFYEKMAGWPLTKIYEVKTGKDSIKVYYFLSSRRWIKAPYLISLYILLIRIGKLDHFENFKTYDDLVKITNKISASSLKPGDERYIADTFKYWKTIVKNYAELFRKRKIEYYWSTERLTTDSYVGYEGIAYLSKGDTHNSKLYEKFMALHKEG
;
A
#
# COMPACT_ATOMS: atom_id res chain seq x y z
N MET A 1 -12.17 18.38 6.42
CA MET A 1 -11.01 17.52 6.73
C MET A 1 -10.47 17.90 8.10
N LYS A 2 -10.16 16.93 8.96
CA LYS A 2 -9.39 17.21 10.19
C LYS A 2 -7.93 17.47 9.80
N ASN A 3 -7.30 18.49 10.40
CA ASN A 3 -5.89 18.80 10.19
C ASN A 3 -5.05 17.96 11.14
N LEU A 4 -4.09 17.19 10.61
CA LEU A 4 -3.10 16.45 11.39
C LEU A 4 -1.76 17.19 11.33
N SER A 5 -0.98 17.15 12.41
CA SER A 5 0.37 17.71 12.45
C SER A 5 1.40 16.58 12.46
N TYR A 6 2.50 16.75 11.73
CA TYR A 6 3.60 15.78 11.73
C TYR A 6 4.52 15.98 12.95
N GLY A 7 4.86 14.89 13.65
CA GLY A 7 5.78 14.91 14.78
C GLY A 7 7.24 15.26 14.41
N PRO A 8 8.17 15.32 15.39
CA PRO A 8 9.51 15.89 15.24
C PRO A 8 10.49 15.15 14.31
N SER A 9 10.06 14.08 13.63
CA SER A 9 10.88 13.39 12.63
C SER A 9 11.23 14.33 11.46
N LYS A 10 12.52 14.39 11.09
CA LYS A 10 12.99 15.24 10.00
C LYS A 10 12.44 14.75 8.65
N LEU A 11 11.49 15.50 8.06
CA LEU A 11 11.12 15.34 6.65
C LEU A 11 12.24 15.91 5.77
N THR A 12 12.99 15.03 5.13
CA THR A 12 13.98 15.39 4.10
C THR A 12 13.32 15.42 2.73
N PRO A 13 13.51 16.48 1.92
CA PRO A 13 13.13 16.47 0.51
C PRO A 13 13.83 15.32 -0.24
N SER A 14 13.14 14.64 -1.14
CA SER A 14 13.74 13.69 -2.09
C SER A 14 13.97 14.36 -3.44
N ASN A 15 15.06 13.98 -4.12
CA ASN A 15 15.41 14.49 -5.44
C ASN A 15 14.50 14.00 -6.59
N TYR A 16 13.44 13.24 -6.28
CA TYR A 16 12.54 12.64 -7.27
C TYR A 16 11.07 12.88 -6.92
N SER A 17 10.23 13.07 -7.95
CA SER A 17 8.77 13.08 -7.84
C SER A 17 8.22 11.66 -7.67
N SER A 18 8.49 11.06 -6.51
CA SER A 18 8.14 9.67 -6.21
C SER A 18 7.20 9.54 -5.03
N PHE A 19 6.23 8.62 -5.13
CA PHE A 19 5.51 8.15 -3.95
C PHE A 19 6.51 7.48 -3.03
N SER A 20 6.47 7.83 -1.76
CA SER A 20 7.17 7.08 -0.72
C SER A 20 6.18 6.73 0.39
N PHE A 21 6.23 5.49 0.84
CA PHE A 21 5.33 4.96 1.84
C PHE A 21 6.08 4.84 3.17
N GLY A 22 5.38 5.14 4.26
CA GLY A 22 5.90 4.99 5.61
C GLY A 22 4.85 4.34 6.50
N LEU A 23 5.29 3.81 7.64
CA LEU A 23 4.38 3.37 8.70
C LEU A 23 4.31 4.46 9.78
N ALA A 24 3.10 4.80 10.21
CA ALA A 24 2.85 5.70 11.31
C ALA A 24 2.05 5.02 12.41
N THR A 25 2.22 5.57 13.61
CA THR A 25 1.31 5.36 14.73
C THR A 25 0.78 6.71 15.19
N PHE A 26 -0.47 6.75 15.65
CA PHE A 26 -0.91 7.89 16.45
C PHE A 26 -0.26 7.82 17.83
N SER A 27 0.42 8.89 18.26
CA SER A 27 0.84 9.02 19.66
C SER A 27 -0.36 9.15 20.58
N SER A 28 -1.41 9.86 20.15
CA SER A 28 -2.78 9.79 20.70
C SER A 28 -3.78 10.41 19.70
N PRO A 29 -4.96 9.80 19.44
CA PRO A 29 -6.02 10.40 18.61
C PRO A 29 -6.45 11.81 19.07
N GLU A 30 -6.23 12.13 20.34
CA GLU A 30 -6.64 13.38 20.98
C GLU A 30 -5.76 14.56 20.60
N ASN A 31 -4.47 14.30 20.31
CA ASN A 31 -3.50 15.35 20.01
C ASN A 31 -3.41 15.69 18.52
N ASN A 32 -4.11 14.95 17.64
CA ASN A 32 -4.02 15.11 16.17
C ASN A 32 -2.58 15.08 15.62
N VAL A 33 -1.63 14.46 16.35
CA VAL A 33 -0.25 14.32 15.91
C VAL A 33 -0.02 12.94 15.33
N VAL A 34 0.55 12.91 14.13
CA VAL A 34 0.97 11.70 13.43
C VAL A 34 2.47 11.56 13.58
N GLU A 35 2.91 10.43 14.12
CA GLU A 35 4.33 10.09 14.26
C GLU A 35 4.69 8.99 13.27
N ALA A 36 5.56 9.30 12.31
CA ALA A 36 6.17 8.28 11.47
C ALA A 36 7.24 7.54 12.28
N LYS A 37 7.25 6.21 12.19
CA LYS A 37 8.15 5.39 13.02
C LYS A 37 9.55 5.24 12.41
N LYS A 38 9.70 5.08 11.08
CA LYS A 38 11.02 4.96 10.42
C LYS A 38 11.04 5.42 8.95
N GLY A 39 10.95 6.72 8.75
CA GLY A 39 11.17 7.35 7.44
C GLY A 39 10.14 6.91 6.38
N PHE A 40 10.49 7.16 5.12
CA PHE A 40 9.65 6.86 3.97
C PHE A 40 10.46 6.07 2.94
N HIS A 41 9.82 5.09 2.31
CA HIS A 41 10.43 4.16 1.36
C HIS A 41 9.72 4.25 0.01
N SER A 42 10.47 4.46 -1.07
CA SER A 42 9.92 4.54 -2.43
C SER A 42 9.66 3.17 -3.06
N CYS A 43 10.30 2.11 -2.55
CA CYS A 43 10.12 0.73 -3.00
C CYS A 43 9.33 -0.10 -1.98
N ARG A 44 8.66 -1.15 -2.47
CA ARG A 44 7.90 -2.09 -1.63
C ARG A 44 8.84 -2.79 -0.65
N GLU A 45 9.96 -3.29 -1.16
CA GLU A 45 10.92 -4.12 -0.44
C GLU A 45 11.50 -3.37 0.76
N GLY A 46 11.87 -2.10 0.57
CA GLY A 46 12.33 -1.22 1.65
C GLY A 46 11.28 -1.00 2.73
N LEU A 47 10.02 -0.77 2.34
CA LEU A 47 8.94 -0.64 3.31
C LEU A 47 8.69 -1.94 4.08
N LEU A 48 8.61 -3.09 3.39
CA LEU A 48 8.38 -4.38 4.04
C LEU A 48 9.52 -4.72 5.00
N SER A 49 10.77 -4.49 4.60
CA SER A 49 11.94 -4.66 5.47
C SER A 49 11.86 -3.78 6.71
N SER A 50 11.48 -2.50 6.53
CA SER A 50 11.34 -1.57 7.66
C SER A 50 10.22 -1.98 8.61
N ILE A 51 9.09 -2.48 8.11
CA ILE A 51 7.99 -2.93 8.98
C ILE A 51 8.42 -4.17 9.77
N SER A 52 9.09 -5.12 9.11
CA SER A 52 9.58 -6.34 9.76
C SER A 52 10.59 -6.03 10.87
N SER A 53 11.57 -5.14 10.61
CA SER A 53 12.58 -4.76 11.61
C SER A 53 12.03 -4.02 12.82
N ASP A 54 10.81 -3.48 12.70
CA ASP A 54 10.25 -2.57 13.69
C ASP A 54 9.09 -3.17 14.45
N LEU A 55 8.69 -4.40 14.10
CA LEU A 55 7.45 -4.98 14.56
C LEU A 55 7.36 -5.03 16.10
N ASP A 56 8.49 -5.29 16.77
CA ASP A 56 8.59 -5.31 18.24
C ASP A 56 8.50 -3.93 18.89
N THR A 57 8.78 -2.86 18.12
CA THR A 57 8.80 -1.47 18.61
C THR A 57 7.53 -0.68 18.24
N ILE A 58 6.73 -1.22 17.33
CA ILE A 58 5.51 -0.57 16.83
C ILE A 58 4.30 -1.22 17.47
N ASN A 59 3.45 -0.39 18.07
CA ASN A 59 2.12 -0.84 18.46
C ASN A 59 1.29 -1.10 17.19
N THR A 60 1.30 -2.35 16.72
CA THR A 60 0.60 -2.76 15.50
C THR A 60 -0.91 -2.57 15.57
N ASP A 61 -1.49 -2.47 16.78
CA ASP A 61 -2.91 -2.16 16.95
C ASP A 61 -3.24 -0.70 16.63
N LYS A 62 -2.23 0.18 16.61
CA LYS A 62 -2.34 1.61 16.30
C LYS A 62 -1.62 1.98 15.00
N ALA A 63 -1.10 1.01 14.27
CA ALA A 63 -0.28 1.23 13.09
C ALA A 63 -1.15 1.45 11.83
N HIS A 64 -0.78 2.47 11.06
CA HIS A 64 -1.47 2.89 9.85
C HIS A 64 -0.48 3.41 8.80
N MET A 65 -0.91 3.49 7.55
CA MET A 65 -0.05 3.85 6.43
C MET A 65 0.07 5.37 6.27
N LEU A 66 1.29 5.82 5.99
CA LEU A 66 1.58 7.15 5.46
C LEU A 66 1.97 7.05 3.99
N LEU A 67 1.52 8.06 3.25
CA LEU A 67 1.98 8.35 1.91
C LEU A 67 2.62 9.72 1.90
N LYS A 68 3.93 9.77 1.65
CA LYS A 68 4.62 11.01 1.32
C LYS A 68 4.67 11.15 -0.19
N TRP A 69 4.34 12.36 -0.63
CA TRP A 69 4.65 12.86 -1.94
C TRP A 69 5.61 14.03 -1.82
N ASP A 70 6.67 14.00 -2.61
CA ASP A 70 7.61 15.12 -2.76
C ASP A 70 7.47 15.69 -4.17
N ALA A 71 7.12 16.97 -4.28
CA ALA A 71 7.26 17.67 -5.55
C ALA A 71 8.70 18.19 -5.58
N SER A 72 9.46 17.82 -6.62
CA SER A 72 10.82 18.32 -6.81
C SER A 72 10.86 19.83 -6.62
N ALA A 73 11.77 20.30 -5.78
CA ALA A 73 11.95 21.72 -5.50
C ALA A 73 12.44 22.45 -6.77
N GLY A 74 11.51 23.02 -7.53
CA GLY A 74 11.79 23.79 -8.72
C GLY A 74 10.50 24.24 -9.38
N ASP A 75 10.24 25.54 -9.32
CA ASP A 75 9.09 26.27 -9.89
C ASP A 75 7.72 26.05 -9.20
N GLN A 76 7.17 27.11 -8.61
CA GLN A 76 5.89 27.13 -7.90
C GLN A 76 4.69 26.78 -8.81
N SER A 77 4.79 27.08 -10.11
CA SER A 77 3.77 26.70 -11.09
C SER A 77 3.75 25.19 -11.33
N VAL A 78 4.94 24.57 -11.41
CA VAL A 78 5.14 23.12 -11.49
C VAL A 78 4.66 22.45 -10.20
N VAL A 79 4.93 23.04 -9.04
CA VAL A 79 4.42 22.55 -7.74
C VAL A 79 2.88 22.54 -7.72
N THR A 80 2.23 23.60 -8.23
CA THR A 80 0.76 23.72 -8.22
C THR A 80 0.08 22.77 -9.21
N ALA A 81 0.60 22.67 -10.45
CA ALA A 81 0.09 21.73 -11.44
C ALA A 81 0.27 20.27 -10.97
N ASN A 82 1.43 19.94 -10.40
CA ASN A 82 1.67 18.64 -9.78
C ASN A 82 0.69 18.38 -8.63
N LYS A 83 0.39 19.37 -7.78
CA LYS A 83 -0.55 19.21 -6.66
C LYS A 83 -1.93 18.71 -7.12
N LEU A 84 -2.50 19.31 -8.17
CA LEU A 84 -3.82 18.92 -8.69
C LEU A 84 -3.79 17.52 -9.32
N LEU A 85 -2.76 17.22 -10.11
CA LEU A 85 -2.58 15.88 -10.70
C LEU A 85 -2.41 14.81 -9.61
N ASN A 86 -1.64 15.11 -8.57
CA ASN A 86 -1.39 14.20 -7.46
C ASN A 86 -2.65 13.91 -6.65
N GLN A 87 -3.46 14.94 -6.39
CA GLN A 87 -4.74 14.75 -5.69
C GLN A 87 -5.64 13.81 -6.49
N LYS A 88 -5.77 14.01 -7.80
CA LYS A 88 -6.54 13.12 -8.68
C LYS A 88 -6.00 11.69 -8.65
N TRP A 89 -4.68 11.50 -8.70
CA TRP A 89 -4.08 10.16 -8.62
C TRP A 89 -4.35 9.45 -7.30
N ILE A 90 -4.24 10.18 -6.18
CA ILE A 90 -4.55 9.65 -4.86
C ILE A 90 -6.04 9.27 -4.77
N GLU A 91 -6.93 10.13 -5.25
CA GLU A 91 -8.38 9.86 -5.29
C GLU A 91 -8.69 8.61 -6.14
N LYS A 92 -8.08 8.47 -7.33
CA LYS A 92 -8.20 7.25 -8.16
C LYS A 92 -7.72 6.00 -7.41
N GLY A 93 -6.52 6.05 -6.81
CA GLY A 93 -5.96 4.94 -6.05
C GLY A 93 -6.81 4.56 -4.83
N VAL A 94 -7.41 5.54 -4.15
CA VAL A 94 -8.33 5.29 -3.04
C VAL A 94 -9.69 4.78 -3.50
N ASN A 95 -10.19 5.19 -4.66
CA ASN A 95 -11.41 4.60 -5.22
C ASN A 95 -11.22 3.10 -5.52
N LEU A 96 -10.06 2.71 -6.04
CA LEU A 96 -9.68 1.30 -6.22
C LEU A 96 -9.59 0.56 -4.88
N LEU A 97 -8.94 1.18 -3.89
CA LEU A 97 -8.86 0.63 -2.55
C LEU A 97 -10.25 0.41 -1.93
N HIS A 98 -11.14 1.40 -2.02
CA HIS A 98 -12.51 1.33 -1.55
C HIS A 98 -13.30 0.23 -2.24
N PHE A 99 -13.07 0.01 -3.53
CA PHE A 99 -13.74 -1.08 -4.26
C PHE A 99 -13.43 -2.44 -3.63
N TYR A 100 -12.16 -2.73 -3.35
CA TYR A 100 -11.75 -3.97 -2.67
C TYR A 100 -12.20 -4.00 -1.21
N GLU A 101 -12.16 -2.89 -0.48
CA GLU A 101 -12.65 -2.82 0.90
C GLU A 101 -14.16 -3.10 0.99
N LYS A 102 -14.97 -2.51 0.10
CA LYS A 102 -16.41 -2.81 -0.01
C LYS A 102 -16.66 -4.28 -0.30
N MET A 103 -15.92 -4.83 -1.28
CA MET A 103 -16.02 -6.24 -1.66
C MET A 103 -15.76 -7.20 -0.48
N ALA A 104 -14.91 -6.78 0.45
CA ALA A 104 -14.51 -7.56 1.62
C ALA A 104 -15.31 -7.26 2.89
N GLY A 105 -16.21 -6.26 2.84
CA GLY A 105 -16.90 -5.74 4.03
C GLY A 105 -15.95 -5.09 5.04
N TRP A 106 -14.90 -4.40 4.58
CA TRP A 106 -13.94 -3.69 5.43
C TRP A 106 -14.35 -2.22 5.59
N PRO A 107 -13.99 -1.57 6.72
CA PRO A 107 -14.12 -0.12 6.84
C PRO A 107 -13.35 0.58 5.72
N LEU A 108 -13.99 1.58 5.11
CA LEU A 108 -13.38 2.34 4.02
C LEU A 108 -12.24 3.23 4.52
N THR A 109 -11.15 3.24 3.76
CA THR A 109 -10.00 4.09 4.03
C THR A 109 -10.37 5.57 3.97
N LYS A 110 -9.96 6.34 4.98
CA LYS A 110 -10.08 7.81 4.99
C LYS A 110 -8.72 8.46 4.81
N ILE A 111 -8.66 9.54 4.03
CA ILE A 111 -7.42 10.28 3.77
C ILE A 111 -7.45 11.60 4.54
N TYR A 112 -6.33 11.94 5.16
CA TYR A 112 -6.11 13.21 5.83
C TYR A 112 -4.81 13.83 5.33
N GLU A 113 -4.83 15.10 4.92
CA GLU A 113 -3.60 15.83 4.68
C GLU A 113 -2.93 16.15 6.02
N VAL A 114 -1.64 15.86 6.11
CA VAL A 114 -0.80 16.13 7.28
C VAL A 114 0.01 17.39 7.00
N LYS A 115 -0.09 18.37 7.91
CA LYS A 115 0.71 19.59 7.86
C LYS A 115 2.15 19.26 8.23
N THR A 116 3.05 19.54 7.30
CA THR A 116 4.49 19.24 7.38
C THR A 116 5.34 20.46 7.74
N GLY A 117 4.75 21.67 7.73
CA GLY A 117 5.46 22.94 7.83
C GLY A 117 6.29 23.30 6.57
N LYS A 118 6.24 22.48 5.52
CA LYS A 118 6.94 22.68 4.25
C LYS A 118 5.95 22.53 3.10
N ASP A 119 5.65 23.63 2.40
CA ASP A 119 4.65 23.63 1.33
C ASP A 119 4.99 22.71 0.14
N SER A 120 6.29 22.47 -0.09
CA SER A 120 6.78 21.56 -1.12
C SER A 120 6.57 20.08 -0.82
N ILE A 121 6.30 19.70 0.44
CA ILE A 121 6.13 18.30 0.87
C ILE A 121 4.68 18.07 1.28
N LYS A 122 4.02 17.16 0.56
CA LYS A 122 2.67 16.71 0.90
C LYS A 122 2.73 15.33 1.54
N VAL A 123 2.21 15.23 2.75
CA VAL A 123 2.06 13.96 3.45
C VAL A 123 0.58 13.72 3.63
N TYR A 124 0.15 12.54 3.23
CA TYR A 124 -1.21 12.06 3.39
C TYR A 124 -1.19 10.89 4.37
N TYR A 125 -2.07 10.98 5.36
CA TYR A 125 -2.32 9.93 6.31
C TYR A 125 -3.52 9.11 5.87
N PHE A 126 -3.32 7.81 5.72
CA PHE A 126 -4.35 6.87 5.29
C PHE A 126 -4.85 6.10 6.51
N LEU A 127 -6.00 6.50 7.02
CA LEU A 127 -6.72 5.76 8.05
C LEU A 127 -7.45 4.58 7.40
N SER A 128 -6.71 3.51 7.14
CA SER A 128 -7.21 2.28 6.52
C SER A 128 -7.55 1.19 7.53
N SER A 129 -8.24 0.15 7.04
CA SER A 129 -8.43 -1.08 7.81
C SER A 129 -7.09 -1.71 8.20
N ARG A 130 -6.92 -2.05 9.49
CA ARG A 130 -5.74 -2.75 10.02
C ARG A 130 -5.49 -4.12 9.36
N ARG A 131 -6.47 -4.63 8.62
CA ARG A 131 -6.31 -5.84 7.80
C ARG A 131 -5.21 -5.67 6.76
N TRP A 132 -5.03 -4.48 6.20
CA TRP A 132 -3.99 -4.22 5.18
C TRP A 132 -2.56 -4.44 5.68
N ILE A 133 -2.28 -4.16 6.96
CA ILE A 133 -0.93 -4.33 7.52
C ILE A 133 -0.66 -5.75 8.03
N LYS A 134 -1.66 -6.63 8.01
CA LYS A 134 -1.60 -7.95 8.66
C LYS A 134 -0.49 -8.85 8.13
N ALA A 135 -0.13 -8.71 6.85
CA ALA A 135 0.87 -9.52 6.18
C ALA A 135 1.53 -8.72 5.03
N PRO A 136 2.78 -9.05 4.65
CA PRO A 136 3.50 -8.37 3.56
C PRO A 136 2.75 -8.42 2.22
N TYR A 137 2.02 -9.51 1.96
CA TYR A 137 1.18 -9.66 0.76
C TYR A 137 0.10 -8.60 0.64
N LEU A 138 -0.55 -8.27 1.77
CA LEU A 138 -1.63 -7.28 1.83
C LEU A 138 -1.08 -5.86 1.70
N ILE A 139 0.05 -5.56 2.35
CA ILE A 139 0.73 -4.27 2.17
C ILE A 139 1.20 -4.09 0.73
N SER A 140 1.77 -5.13 0.13
CA SER A 140 2.19 -5.10 -1.27
C SER A 140 1.03 -4.82 -2.21
N LEU A 141 -0.14 -5.44 -1.99
CA LEU A 141 -1.34 -5.15 -2.77
C LEU A 141 -1.86 -3.74 -2.50
N TYR A 142 -1.90 -3.32 -1.24
CA TYR A 142 -2.33 -1.98 -0.83
C TYR A 142 -1.54 -0.87 -1.52
N ILE A 143 -0.21 -0.98 -1.52
CA ILE A 143 0.70 -0.03 -2.18
C ILE A 143 0.45 -0.02 -3.69
N LEU A 144 0.29 -1.20 -4.31
CA LEU A 144 0.03 -1.31 -5.74
C LEU A 144 -1.28 -0.60 -6.10
N LEU A 145 -2.37 -0.85 -5.37
CA LEU A 145 -3.67 -0.20 -5.59
C LEU A 145 -3.60 1.32 -5.53
N ILE A 146 -2.78 1.88 -4.62
CA ILE A 146 -2.56 3.32 -4.55
C ILE A 146 -1.73 3.82 -5.74
N ARG A 147 -0.64 3.11 -6.09
CA ARG A 147 0.27 3.51 -7.17
C ARG A 147 -0.39 3.50 -8.55
N ILE A 148 -1.25 2.51 -8.82
CA ILE A 148 -1.94 2.39 -10.11
C ILE A 148 -2.97 3.52 -10.33
N GLY A 149 -3.28 4.31 -9.30
CA GLY A 149 -4.03 5.56 -9.46
C GLY A 149 -3.34 6.59 -10.37
N LYS A 150 -2.02 6.44 -10.63
CA LYS A 150 -1.30 7.21 -11.66
C LYS A 150 -1.64 6.81 -13.09
N LEU A 151 -2.16 5.60 -13.29
CA LEU A 151 -2.46 5.09 -14.62
C LEU A 151 -3.84 5.57 -15.05
N ASP A 152 -3.91 6.21 -16.21
CA ASP A 152 -5.16 6.79 -16.72
C ASP A 152 -6.21 5.74 -17.07
N HIS A 153 -5.80 4.48 -17.23
CA HIS A 153 -6.69 3.36 -17.52
C HIS A 153 -7.73 3.07 -16.42
N PHE A 154 -7.45 3.44 -15.16
CA PHE A 154 -8.32 3.13 -14.01
C PHE A 154 -9.34 4.24 -13.70
N GLU A 155 -9.70 5.03 -14.70
CA GLU A 155 -10.80 5.99 -14.59
C GLU A 155 -12.17 5.31 -14.78
N ASN A 156 -13.17 5.74 -14.01
CA ASN A 156 -14.59 5.44 -14.22
C ASN A 156 -15.05 3.97 -14.15
N PHE A 157 -14.25 3.05 -13.58
CA PHE A 157 -14.71 1.68 -13.34
C PHE A 157 -15.82 1.66 -12.26
N LYS A 158 -16.81 0.78 -12.41
CA LYS A 158 -17.90 0.62 -11.42
C LYS A 158 -18.02 -0.82 -10.92
N THR A 159 -17.66 -1.77 -11.77
CA THR A 159 -17.81 -3.21 -11.51
C THR A 159 -16.47 -3.93 -11.56
N TYR A 160 -16.45 -5.17 -11.08
CA TYR A 160 -15.27 -6.02 -11.22
C TYR A 160 -14.97 -6.33 -12.69
N ASP A 161 -16.00 -6.51 -13.51
CA ASP A 161 -15.85 -6.79 -14.94
C ASP A 161 -15.24 -5.60 -15.69
N ASP A 162 -15.51 -4.37 -15.26
CA ASP A 162 -14.83 -3.18 -15.78
C ASP A 162 -13.33 -3.26 -15.50
N LEU A 163 -12.95 -3.64 -14.27
CA LEU A 163 -11.55 -3.81 -13.89
C LEU A 163 -10.88 -4.95 -14.68
N VAL A 164 -11.58 -6.06 -14.93
CA VAL A 164 -11.09 -7.15 -15.80
C VAL A 164 -10.82 -6.64 -17.22
N LYS A 165 -11.75 -5.86 -17.79
CA LYS A 165 -11.57 -5.28 -19.14
C LYS A 165 -10.40 -4.30 -19.18
N ILE A 166 -10.26 -3.45 -18.18
CA ILE A 166 -9.15 -2.48 -18.06
C ILE A 166 -7.82 -3.22 -17.98
N THR A 167 -7.71 -4.22 -17.09
CA THR A 167 -6.47 -4.94 -16.84
C THR A 167 -6.04 -5.82 -18.01
N ASN A 168 -6.98 -6.43 -18.75
CA ASN A 168 -6.67 -7.16 -19.98
C ASN A 168 -6.02 -6.26 -21.05
N LYS A 169 -6.42 -4.99 -21.15
CA LYS A 169 -5.79 -4.02 -22.06
C LYS A 169 -4.35 -3.68 -21.64
N ILE A 170 -4.11 -3.58 -20.34
CA ILE A 170 -2.77 -3.36 -19.77
C ILE A 170 -1.87 -4.56 -20.06
N SER A 171 -2.34 -5.79 -19.84
CA SER A 171 -1.59 -7.01 -20.11
C SER A 171 -1.20 -7.17 -21.59
N ALA A 172 -2.08 -6.76 -22.52
CA ALA A 172 -1.81 -6.83 -23.95
C ALA A 172 -0.72 -5.85 -24.43
N SER A 173 -0.39 -4.84 -23.61
CA SER A 173 0.54 -3.75 -23.97
C SER A 173 1.82 -3.73 -23.12
N SER A 174 1.91 -4.55 -22.06
CA SER A 174 2.97 -4.45 -21.06
C SER A 174 4.20 -5.31 -21.37
N LEU A 175 5.08 -4.79 -22.22
CA LEU A 175 6.47 -5.28 -22.35
C LEU A 175 7.45 -4.58 -21.40
N LYS A 176 7.00 -3.54 -20.67
CA LYS A 176 7.86 -2.68 -19.85
C LYS A 176 7.86 -3.09 -18.37
N PRO A 177 9.02 -2.99 -17.68
CA PRO A 177 9.06 -3.14 -16.23
C PRO A 177 8.26 -2.03 -15.56
N GLY A 178 7.43 -2.35 -14.55
CA GLY A 178 6.57 -1.37 -13.90
C GLY A 178 5.36 -1.97 -13.20
N ASP A 179 4.48 -1.10 -12.71
CA ASP A 179 3.22 -1.49 -12.03
C ASP A 179 2.29 -2.27 -12.97
N GLU A 180 2.31 -1.96 -14.27
CA GLU A 180 1.54 -2.64 -15.32
C GLU A 180 1.86 -4.13 -15.40
N ARG A 181 3.13 -4.50 -15.28
CA ARG A 181 3.55 -5.91 -15.24
C ARG A 181 3.05 -6.60 -13.97
N TYR A 182 3.13 -5.91 -12.82
CA TYR A 182 2.59 -6.44 -11.57
C TYR A 182 1.07 -6.63 -11.64
N ILE A 183 0.34 -5.69 -12.26
CA ILE A 183 -1.09 -5.83 -12.54
C ILE A 183 -1.34 -7.07 -13.39
N ALA A 184 -0.67 -7.20 -14.54
CA ALA A 184 -0.85 -8.31 -15.46
C ALA A 184 -0.61 -9.67 -14.78
N ASP A 185 0.45 -9.76 -13.98
CA ASP A 185 0.83 -11.01 -13.29
C ASP A 185 -0.13 -11.36 -12.15
N THR A 186 -0.69 -10.37 -11.45
CA THR A 186 -1.32 -10.59 -10.14
C THR A 186 -2.81 -10.28 -10.05
N PHE A 187 -3.39 -9.52 -10.99
CA PHE A 187 -4.77 -9.00 -10.88
C PHE A 187 -5.82 -10.09 -10.62
N LYS A 188 -5.72 -11.23 -11.32
CA LYS A 188 -6.63 -12.38 -11.16
C LYS A 188 -6.73 -12.91 -9.73
N TYR A 189 -5.76 -12.59 -8.87
CA TYR A 189 -5.69 -13.06 -7.49
C TYR A 189 -6.18 -12.06 -6.45
N TRP A 190 -6.35 -10.78 -6.80
CA TRP A 190 -6.62 -9.72 -5.82
C TRP A 190 -7.97 -9.95 -5.11
N LYS A 191 -9.01 -10.32 -5.87
CA LYS A 191 -10.34 -10.66 -5.33
C LYS A 191 -10.24 -11.78 -4.30
N THR A 192 -9.54 -12.88 -4.63
CA THR A 192 -9.39 -14.04 -3.74
C THR A 192 -8.74 -13.66 -2.43
N ILE A 193 -7.65 -12.89 -2.46
CA ILE A 193 -6.89 -12.51 -1.25
C ILE A 193 -7.73 -11.66 -0.32
N VAL A 194 -8.44 -10.68 -0.88
CA VAL A 194 -9.21 -9.72 -0.12
C VAL A 194 -10.49 -10.35 0.45
N LYS A 195 -11.23 -11.13 -0.36
CA LYS A 195 -12.46 -11.81 0.08
C LYS A 195 -12.20 -12.89 1.12
N ASN A 196 -11.11 -13.65 0.98
CA ASN A 196 -10.80 -14.77 1.88
C ASN A 196 -9.82 -14.40 3.01
N TYR A 197 -9.84 -13.14 3.44
CA TYR A 197 -8.91 -12.66 4.47
C TYR A 197 -9.04 -13.43 5.79
N ALA A 198 -10.25 -13.83 6.17
CA ALA A 198 -10.47 -14.53 7.44
C ALA A 198 -9.78 -15.91 7.43
N GLU A 199 -9.80 -16.57 6.29
CA GLU A 199 -9.24 -17.89 6.05
C GLU A 199 -7.72 -17.81 5.94
N LEU A 200 -7.21 -16.81 5.21
CA LEU A 200 -5.78 -16.66 4.92
C LEU A 200 -4.99 -16.04 6.08
N PHE A 201 -5.54 -15.03 6.75
CA PHE A 201 -4.76 -14.12 7.60
C PHE A 201 -5.27 -13.97 9.04
N ARG A 202 -6.58 -14.14 9.32
CA ARG A 202 -7.15 -13.82 10.65
C ARG A 202 -6.66 -14.74 11.77
N LYS A 203 -6.40 -16.01 11.47
CA LYS A 203 -6.12 -17.05 12.48
C LYS A 203 -4.75 -16.93 13.15
N ARG A 204 -3.82 -16.14 12.60
CA ARG A 204 -2.47 -15.96 13.16
C ARG A 204 -2.28 -14.52 13.61
N LYS A 205 -1.35 -14.28 14.53
CA LYS A 205 -0.94 -12.93 14.90
C LYS A 205 -0.12 -12.28 13.78
N ILE A 206 0.12 -10.97 13.85
CA ILE A 206 0.81 -10.23 12.78
C ILE A 206 2.25 -10.72 12.66
N GLU A 207 2.95 -10.92 13.77
CA GLU A 207 4.32 -11.42 13.92
C GLU A 207 4.56 -12.72 13.14
N TYR A 208 3.56 -13.60 13.09
CA TYR A 208 3.65 -14.82 12.29
C TYR A 208 3.91 -14.54 10.80
N TYR A 209 3.27 -13.50 10.25
CA TYR A 209 3.38 -13.12 8.84
C TYR A 209 4.53 -12.14 8.57
N TRP A 210 5.31 -11.75 9.57
CA TRP A 210 6.41 -10.79 9.43
C TRP A 210 7.74 -11.34 9.97
N SER A 211 7.73 -12.58 10.47
CA SER A 211 8.90 -13.31 10.95
C SER A 211 9.88 -13.57 9.80
N THR A 212 11.07 -12.99 9.89
CA THR A 212 12.19 -13.24 8.97
C THR A 212 12.50 -14.72 8.84
N GLU A 213 12.62 -15.44 9.96
CA GLU A 213 12.86 -16.90 10.01
C GLU A 213 11.89 -17.70 9.13
N ARG A 214 10.64 -17.25 8.99
CA ARG A 214 9.62 -17.92 8.16
C ARG A 214 9.61 -17.49 6.71
N LEU A 215 10.06 -16.27 6.43
CA LEU A 215 9.84 -15.60 5.15
C LEU A 215 11.07 -15.52 4.28
N THR A 216 12.21 -15.97 4.78
CA THR A 216 13.48 -15.85 4.07
C THR A 216 14.54 -16.68 4.81
N THR A 217 15.49 -17.24 4.06
CA THR A 217 16.71 -17.84 4.62
C THR A 217 17.75 -16.79 5.02
N ASP A 218 17.56 -15.56 4.55
CA ASP A 218 18.38 -14.39 4.81
C ASP A 218 17.61 -13.38 5.70
N SER A 219 18.24 -12.28 6.07
CA SER A 219 17.65 -11.26 6.96
C SER A 219 16.60 -10.36 6.27
N TYR A 220 16.03 -10.75 5.13
CA TYR A 220 15.31 -9.82 4.23
C TYR A 220 13.89 -10.24 3.84
N VAL A 221 12.88 -9.67 4.52
CA VAL A 221 11.44 -9.85 4.22
C VAL A 221 10.99 -9.13 2.94
N GLY A 222 11.84 -8.28 2.35
CA GLY A 222 11.49 -7.54 1.13
C GLY A 222 11.19 -8.43 -0.07
N TYR A 223 11.59 -9.70 -0.05
CA TYR A 223 11.25 -10.69 -1.08
C TYR A 223 9.85 -11.30 -0.93
N GLU A 224 9.01 -10.82 -0.01
CA GLU A 224 7.61 -11.23 0.06
C GLU A 224 6.68 -10.16 -0.54
N GLY A 225 5.47 -10.58 -0.93
CA GLY A 225 4.50 -9.68 -1.53
C GLY A 225 3.55 -10.38 -2.49
N ILE A 226 2.62 -9.62 -3.07
CA ILE A 226 1.58 -10.19 -3.91
C ILE A 226 2.13 -11.01 -5.08
N ALA A 227 3.18 -10.52 -5.73
CA ALA A 227 3.81 -11.21 -6.86
C ALA A 227 4.38 -12.58 -6.50
N TYR A 228 5.06 -12.69 -5.35
CA TYR A 228 5.65 -13.95 -4.88
C TYR A 228 4.56 -14.95 -4.49
N LEU A 229 3.55 -14.50 -3.75
CA LEU A 229 2.40 -15.36 -3.42
C LEU A 229 1.66 -15.81 -4.70
N SER A 230 1.49 -14.94 -5.69
CA SER A 230 0.82 -15.29 -6.94
C SER A 230 1.59 -16.30 -7.80
N LYS A 231 2.93 -16.27 -7.76
CA LYS A 231 3.79 -17.16 -8.56
C LYS A 231 4.11 -18.49 -7.87
N GLY A 232 3.87 -18.58 -6.57
CA GLY A 232 4.29 -19.74 -5.77
C GLY A 232 5.73 -19.64 -5.26
N ASP A 233 6.37 -18.48 -5.44
CA ASP A 233 7.75 -18.21 -5.03
C ASP A 233 7.83 -17.70 -3.57
N THR A 234 6.71 -17.66 -2.84
CA THR A 234 6.69 -17.28 -1.42
C THR A 234 7.30 -18.38 -0.56
N HIS A 235 8.03 -17.99 0.49
CA HIS A 235 8.57 -18.95 1.46
C HIS A 235 7.47 -19.57 2.34
N ASN A 236 6.26 -18.99 2.36
CA ASN A 236 5.13 -19.55 3.09
C ASN A 236 4.30 -20.50 2.24
N SER A 237 4.87 -21.67 1.91
CA SER A 237 4.25 -22.69 1.05
C SER A 237 2.83 -23.09 1.51
N LYS A 238 2.62 -23.27 2.81
CA LYS A 238 1.29 -23.59 3.38
C LYS A 238 0.25 -22.50 3.12
N LEU A 239 0.65 -21.23 3.17
CA LEU A 239 -0.24 -20.12 2.83
C LEU A 239 -0.54 -20.13 1.33
N TYR A 240 0.47 -20.37 0.48
CA TYR A 240 0.30 -20.48 -0.97
C TYR A 240 -0.68 -21.59 -1.37
N GLU A 241 -0.49 -22.81 -0.85
CA GLU A 241 -1.37 -23.96 -1.11
C GLU A 241 -2.83 -23.62 -0.78
N LYS A 242 -3.05 -23.05 0.40
CA LYS A 242 -4.38 -22.63 0.84
C LYS A 242 -4.96 -21.53 -0.05
N PHE A 243 -4.15 -20.54 -0.40
CA PHE A 243 -4.55 -19.46 -1.29
C PHE A 243 -4.95 -19.96 -2.68
N MET A 244 -4.19 -20.90 -3.24
CA MET A 244 -4.49 -21.50 -4.55
C MET A 244 -5.73 -22.40 -4.51
N ALA A 245 -5.98 -23.10 -3.41
CA ALA A 245 -7.23 -23.84 -3.22
C ALA A 245 -8.44 -22.90 -3.26
N LEU A 246 -8.43 -21.82 -2.47
CA LEU A 246 -9.49 -20.81 -2.44
C LEU A 246 -9.66 -20.07 -3.77
N HIS A 247 -8.59 -19.91 -4.56
CA HIS A 247 -8.67 -19.29 -5.88
C HIS A 247 -9.38 -20.18 -6.90
N LYS A 248 -9.26 -21.51 -6.79
CA LYS A 248 -9.94 -22.45 -7.69
C LYS A 248 -11.45 -22.57 -7.41
N GLU A 249 -11.87 -22.25 -6.20
CA GLU A 249 -13.25 -22.41 -5.73
C GLU A 249 -14.20 -21.24 -6.07
N GLY A 250 -13.72 -20.05 -6.50
CA GLY A 250 -14.59 -18.87 -6.66
C GLY A 250 -14.15 -17.82 -7.67
#